data_AF-A0A937JU92-F1
#
_entry.id   AF-A0A937JU92-F1
#
_cell.length_a   1.000
_cell.length_b   1.000
_cell.length_c   1.000
_cell.angle_alpha   90.00
_cell.angle_beta   90.00
_cell.angle_gamma   90.00
#
_symmetry.space_group_name_H-M   'P 1'
#
loop_
_entity.id
_entity.type
_entity.pdbx_description
1 polymer ?
#
loop_
_entity_poly.entity_id
_entity_poly.type
_entity_poly.pdbx_seq_one_letter_code
_entity_poly.pdbx_strand_id
1 'polypeptide(L)' 'MPIHAEPLSPLRARDLEAMQALFQVENMGEIEIDITQMLLRLWPEPCWEDSPLDFLQDFLI' A
#
# COMPACT_ATOMS: atom_id res chain seq x y z
N MET A 1 -28.92 12.99 5.88
CA MET A 1 -28.33 11.66 5.67
C MET A 1 -27.06 11.87 4.85
N PRO A 2 -25.88 11.43 5.31
CA PRO A 2 -24.68 11.53 4.49
C PRO A 2 -24.82 10.59 3.29
N ILE A 3 -24.45 11.07 2.11
CA ILE A 3 -24.44 10.27 0.88
C ILE A 3 -23.16 9.44 0.93
N HIS A 4 -23.29 8.16 1.25
CA HIS A 4 -22.18 7.22 1.14
C HIS A 4 -21.99 6.83 -0.33
N ALA A 5 -20.73 6.59 -0.74
CA ALA A 5 -20.47 5.99 -2.03
C ALA A 5 -21.15 4.61 -2.10
N GLU A 6 -21.69 4.25 -3.26
CA GLU A 6 -22.26 2.92 -3.44
C GLU A 6 -21.19 1.85 -3.19
N PRO A 7 -21.55 0.69 -2.61
CA PRO A 7 -20.62 -0.41 -2.39
C PRO A 7 -19.92 -0.75 -3.70
N LEU A 8 -18.59 -0.83 -3.68
CA LEU A 8 -17.82 -1.22 -4.85
C LEU A 8 -18.34 -2.58 -5.33
N SER A 9 -18.75 -2.65 -6.60
CA SER A 9 -19.12 -3.92 -7.20
C SER A 9 -17.96 -4.92 -7.05
N PRO A 10 -18.22 -6.20 -6.76
CA PRO A 10 -17.17 -7.20 -6.67
C PRO A 10 -16.28 -7.16 -7.92
N LEU A 11 -14.96 -7.19 -7.71
CA LEU A 11 -13.99 -7.23 -8.80
C LEU A 11 -14.31 -8.42 -9.72
N ARG A 12 -14.41 -8.16 -11.03
CA ARG A 12 -14.62 -9.24 -11.99
C ARG A 12 -13.30 -9.96 -12.22
N ALA A 13 -13.36 -11.19 -12.75
CA ALA A 13 -12.17 -11.98 -13.07
C ALA A 13 -11.15 -11.21 -13.94
N ARG A 14 -11.63 -10.44 -14.93
CA ARG A 14 -10.81 -9.55 -15.76
C ARG A 14 -10.08 -8.47 -14.95
N ASP A 15 -10.75 -7.90 -13.95
CA ASP A 15 -10.17 -6.82 -13.14
C ASP A 15 -9.06 -7.39 -12.24
N LEU A 16 -9.23 -8.62 -11.75
CA LEU A 16 -8.20 -9.34 -11.00
C LEU A 16 -6.99 -9.70 -11.88
N GLU A 17 -7.21 -10.13 -13.12
CA GLU A 17 -6.15 -10.41 -14.09
C GLU A 17 -5.36 -9.14 -14.44
N ALA A 18 -6.05 -8.02 -14.65
CA ALA A 18 -5.41 -6.73 -14.86
C ALA A 18 -4.60 -6.28 -13.63
N MET A 19 -5.12 -6.49 -12.42
CA MET A 19 -4.36 -6.24 -11.19
C MET A 19 -3.12 -7.11 -11.11
N GLN A 20 -3.22 -8.41 -11.41
CA GLN A 20 -2.06 -9.30 -11.41
C GLN A 20 -0.98 -8.83 -12.39
N ALA A 21 -1.37 -8.37 -13.59
CA ALA A 21 -0.43 -7.82 -14.56
C ALA A 21 0.28 -6.55 -14.05
N LEU A 22 -0.41 -5.70 -13.27
CA LEU A 22 0.21 -4.52 -12.64
C LEU A 22 1.25 -4.87 -11.58
N PHE A 23 1.15 -6.06 -10.96
CA PHE A 23 2.09 -6.53 -9.92
C PHE A 23 3.12 -7.55 -10.43
N GLN A 24 3.04 -7.96 -11.70
CA GLN A 24 4.05 -8.80 -12.39
C GLN A 24 5.26 -7.96 -12.87
N VAL A 25 5.75 -7.10 -11.99
CA VAL A 25 6.86 -6.19 -12.29
C VAL A 25 8.16 -6.96 -12.04
N GLU A 26 8.82 -7.39 -13.12
CA GLU A 26 10.06 -8.19 -13.06
C GLU A 26 11.20 -7.50 -12.29
N ASN A 27 11.19 -6.17 -12.22
CA ASN A 27 12.21 -5.36 -11.54
C ASN A 27 11.80 -4.93 -10.11
N MET A 28 10.82 -5.60 -9.48
CA MET A 28 10.39 -5.26 -8.11
C MET A 28 11.55 -5.28 -7.11
N GLY A 29 12.48 -6.23 -7.24
CA GLY A 29 13.66 -6.30 -6.37
C GLY A 29 14.64 -5.14 -6.56
N GLU A 30 14.81 -4.64 -7.79
CA GLU A 30 15.65 -3.46 -8.05
C GLU A 30 15.03 -2.20 -7.45
N ILE A 31 13.71 -2.05 -7.61
CA ILE A 31 12.93 -0.96 -7.00
C ILE A 31 13.05 -0.99 -5.46
N GLU A 32 12.94 -2.18 -4.85
CA GLU A 32 13.08 -2.36 -3.41
C GLU A 32 14.47 -1.91 -2.92
N ILE A 33 15.53 -2.30 -3.63
CA ILE A 33 16.91 -1.90 -3.32
C ILE A 33 17.05 -0.37 -3.39
N ASP A 34 16.57 0.26 -4.47
CA ASP A 34 16.66 1.70 -4.67
C ASP A 34 15.91 2.48 -3.58
N ILE A 35 14.69 2.04 -3.25
CA ILE A 35 13.89 2.64 -2.17
C ILE A 35 14.63 2.51 -0.84
N THR A 36 15.12 1.32 -0.51
CA THR A 36 15.82 1.07 0.76
C THR A 36 17.06 1.95 0.89
N GLN A 37 17.86 2.06 -0.18
CA GLN A 37 19.02 2.94 -0.20
C GLN A 37 18.66 4.42 0.01
N MET A 38 17.53 4.87 -0.53
CA MET A 38 17.05 6.24 -0.33
C MET A 38 16.60 6.45 1.11
N LEU A 39 15.85 5.51 1.68
CA LEU A 39 15.34 5.61 3.06
C LEU A 39 16.47 5.66 4.09
N LEU A 40 17.55 4.88 3.88
CA LEU A 40 18.74 4.91 4.73
C LEU A 40 19.47 6.26 4.74
N ARG A 41 19.21 7.14 3.75
CA ARG A 41 19.79 8.49 3.69
C ARG A 41 18.96 9.53 4.42
N LEU A 42 17.75 9.19 4.88
CA LEU A 42 16.90 10.10 5.64
C LEU A 42 17.34 10.07 7.11
N TRP A 43 17.71 11.24 7.65
CA TRP A 43 18.01 11.40 9.06
C TRP A 43 17.11 12.49 9.68
N PRO A 44 16.47 12.25 10.84
CA PRO A 44 16.49 11.00 11.60
C PRO A 44 15.81 9.85 10.85
N GLU A 45 16.17 8.62 11.19
CA GLU A 45 15.51 7.43 10.66
C GLU A 45 13.99 7.55 10.92
N PRO A 46 13.13 7.37 9.90
CA PRO A 46 11.70 7.41 10.11
C PRO A 46 11.27 6.25 11.01
N CYS A 47 10.22 6.45 11.79
CA CYS A 47 9.67 5.48 12.73
C CYS A 47 8.90 4.35 12.02
N TRP A 48 9.55 3.62 11.11
CA TRP A 48 8.93 2.56 10.30
C TRP A 48 8.46 1.37 11.14
N GLU A 49 9.14 1.09 12.26
CA GLU A 49 8.84 -0.05 13.13
C GLU A 49 7.87 0.28 14.27
N ASP A 50 7.72 1.55 14.63
CA ASP A 50 6.62 1.97 15.50
C ASP A 50 5.37 1.98 14.63
N SER A 51 4.42 1.06 14.84
CA SER A 51 3.22 0.97 14.01
C SER A 51 2.52 2.34 13.98
N PRO A 52 2.74 3.14 12.92
CA PRO A 52 2.40 4.56 12.95
C PRO A 52 0.88 4.75 12.79
N LEU A 53 0.18 3.64 12.60
CA LEU A 53 -1.25 3.48 12.44
C LEU A 53 -1.87 2.72 13.62
N ASP A 54 -1.16 2.51 14.73
CA ASP A 54 -1.79 1.94 15.93
C ASP A 54 -2.95 2.80 16.42
N PHE A 55 -2.84 4.12 16.27
CA PHE A 55 -3.96 5.02 16.53
C PHE A 55 -5.18 4.71 15.65
N LEU A 56 -4.99 4.14 14.46
CA LEU A 56 -6.05 3.82 13.51
C LEU A 56 -6.87 2.61 13.96
N GLN A 57 -6.31 1.74 14.80
CA GLN A 57 -7.04 0.59 15.37
C GLN A 57 -8.26 1.05 16.18
N ASP A 58 -8.19 2.21 16.83
CA ASP A 58 -9.30 2.80 17.57
C ASP A 58 -10.46 3.30 16.67
N PHE A 59 -10.24 3.37 15.35
CA PHE A 59 -11.21 3.89 14.37
C PHE A 59 -11.72 2.84 13.38
N LEU A 60 -11.14 1.63 13.36
CA LEU A 60 -11.60 0.52 12.53
C LEU A 60 -12.63 -0.31 13.33
N ILE A 61 -13.90 -0.16 12.97
CA ILE A 61 -15.07 -0.86 13.56
C ILE A 61 -15.06 -2.34 13.23
#